data_AF-A0A377XNL7-F1
#
_entry.id   AF-A0A377XNL7-F1
#
_cell.length_a   1.000
_cell.length_b   1.000
_cell.length_c   1.000
_cell.angle_alpha   90.00
_cell.angle_beta   90.00
_cell.angle_gamma   90.00
#
_symmetry.space_group_name_H-M   'P 1'
#
loop_
_entity.id
_entity.type
_entity.pdbx_description
1 polymer ?
#
loop_
_entity_poly.entity_id
_entity_poly.type
_entity_poly.pdbx_seq_one_letter_code
_entity_poly.pdbx_strand_id
1 'polypeptide(L)'
;MTHDNKLQVEAIKRGTVIDHIPAQVGFKLLTLFKLTETDQRITIGLNLPSGEMGRKDLIKIENTFLTDEQVNQLSLYAPQRR
;
A
#
# COMPACT_ATOMS: atom_id res chain seq x y z
N MET A 1 11.99 22.53 15.66
CA MET A 1 10.69 22.14 15.07
C MET A 1 10.75 20.66 14.78
N THR A 2 10.05 19.85 15.57
CA THR A 2 9.94 18.40 15.35
C THR A 2 9.18 18.20 14.04
N HIS A 3 9.87 17.70 13.01
CA HIS A 3 9.20 17.29 11.79
C HIS A 3 8.40 16.04 12.16
N ASP A 4 7.12 16.24 12.47
CA ASP A 4 6.15 15.16 12.51
C ASP A 4 6.14 14.54 11.11
N ASN A 5 6.91 13.48 10.91
CA ASN A 5 6.80 12.55 9.79
C ASN A 5 5.49 11.74 9.94
N LYS A 6 4.37 12.43 10.17
CA LYS A 6 3.06 11.86 10.02
C LYS A 6 2.86 11.65 8.54
N LEU A 7 2.96 10.39 8.11
CA LEU A 7 2.38 9.95 6.85
C LEU A 7 0.98 10.57 6.75
N GLN A 8 0.68 11.32 5.68
CA GLN A 8 -0.59 12.04 5.45
C GLN A 8 -1.82 11.11 5.30
N VAL A 9 -1.68 9.86 5.67
CA VAL A 9 -2.61 8.76 5.39
C VAL A 9 -3.00 8.13 6.71
N GLU A 10 -4.25 8.35 7.09
CA GLU A 10 -4.85 7.86 8.34
C GLU A 10 -4.64 6.35 8.55
N ALA A 11 -4.48 5.94 9.80
CA ALA A 11 -4.52 4.52 10.15
C ALA A 11 -5.93 3.97 9.92
N ILE A 12 -6.02 2.75 9.38
CA ILE A 12 -7.29 2.03 9.26
C ILE A 12 -7.54 1.20 10.53
N LYS A 13 -8.81 1.04 10.90
CA LYS A 13 -9.19 0.25 12.09
C LYS A 13 -9.04 -1.25 11.88
N ARG A 14 -9.38 -1.75 10.68
CA ARG A 14 -9.34 -3.17 10.32
C ARG A 14 -9.26 -3.32 8.80
N GLY A 15 -8.42 -4.22 8.31
CA GLY A 15 -8.23 -4.49 6.89
C GLY A 15 -6.78 -4.75 6.55
N THR A 16 -6.41 -4.52 5.29
CA THR A 16 -5.05 -4.74 4.79
C THR A 16 -4.34 -3.43 4.52
N VAL A 17 -3.06 -3.37 4.93
CA VAL A 17 -2.12 -2.31 4.57
C VAL A 17 -1.00 -2.92 3.74
N ILE A 18 -0.84 -2.45 2.52
CA ILE A 18 0.27 -2.80 1.62
C ILE A 18 1.20 -1.58 1.58
N ASP A 19 2.29 -1.66 2.33
CA ASP A 19 3.33 -0.63 2.40
C ASP A 19 4.61 -1.07 1.67
N HIS A 20 5.51 -0.14 1.43
CA HIS A 20 6.79 -0.36 0.74
C HIS A 20 6.60 -0.86 -0.70
N ILE A 21 5.53 -0.42 -1.35
CA ILE A 21 5.34 -0.64 -2.77
C ILE A 21 6.32 0.28 -3.51
N PRO A 22 7.11 -0.22 -4.48
CA PRO A 22 7.94 0.65 -5.31
C PRO A 22 7.10 1.73 -5.99
N ALA A 23 7.63 2.94 -6.08
CA ALA A 23 6.90 4.05 -6.69
C ALA A 23 6.42 3.69 -8.12
N GLN A 24 5.22 4.15 -8.47
CA GLN A 24 4.51 3.87 -9.73
C GLN A 24 3.96 2.44 -9.87
N VAL A 25 4.26 1.52 -8.95
CA VAL A 25 3.74 0.15 -8.98
C VAL A 25 2.39 0.06 -8.27
N GLY A 26 2.08 0.96 -7.32
CA GLY A 26 0.85 0.90 -6.53
C GLY A 26 -0.42 0.87 -7.39
N PHE A 27 -0.48 1.73 -8.40
CA PHE A 27 -1.63 1.76 -9.31
C PHE A 27 -1.80 0.45 -10.11
N LYS A 28 -0.69 -0.15 -10.54
CA LYS A 28 -0.70 -1.44 -11.26
C LYS A 28 -1.25 -2.57 -10.39
N LEU A 29 -0.93 -2.59 -9.09
CA LEU A 29 -1.42 -3.62 -8.16
C LEU A 29 -2.93 -3.50 -7.93
N LEU A 30 -3.47 -2.29 -7.86
CA LEU A 30 -4.90 -2.08 -7.74
C LEU A 30 -5.67 -2.74 -8.90
N THR A 31 -5.19 -2.57 -10.13
CA THR A 31 -5.80 -3.19 -11.32
C THR A 31 -5.58 -4.70 -11.35
N LEU A 32 -4.36 -5.18 -11.08
CA LEU A 32 -4.01 -6.60 -11.18
C LEU A 32 -4.78 -7.46 -10.19
N PHE A 33 -4.91 -6.99 -8.95
CA PHE A 33 -5.60 -7.70 -7.88
C PHE A 33 -7.07 -7.30 -7.75
N LYS A 34 -7.59 -6.47 -8.67
CA LYS A 34 -8.97 -5.99 -8.66
C LYS A 34 -9.36 -5.38 -7.30
N LEU A 35 -8.42 -4.70 -6.64
CA LEU A 35 -8.60 -4.17 -5.29
C LEU A 35 -9.61 -3.02 -5.26
N THR A 36 -9.98 -2.48 -6.42
CA THR A 36 -11.02 -1.47 -6.61
C THR A 36 -12.41 -2.06 -6.85
N GLU A 37 -12.55 -3.39 -7.00
CA GLU A 37 -13.84 -4.09 -7.14
C GLU A 37 -14.46 -4.34 -5.74
N THR A 38 -14.53 -3.29 -4.93
CA THR A 38 -15.09 -3.34 -3.57
C THR A 38 -15.65 -1.98 -3.15
N ASP A 39 -16.72 -2.00 -2.35
CA ASP A 39 -17.32 -0.78 -1.78
C ASP A 39 -16.63 -0.33 -0.48
N GLN A 40 -15.56 -1.01 -0.08
CA GLN A 40 -14.80 -0.65 1.12
C GLN A 40 -13.99 0.63 0.91
N ARG A 41 -13.70 1.34 2.01
CA ARG A 41 -12.83 2.53 1.97
C ARG A 41 -11.42 2.10 1.56
N ILE A 42 -10.92 2.71 0.47
CA ILE A 42 -9.55 2.53 -0.02
C ILE A 42 -8.81 3.85 0.10
N THR A 43 -7.62 3.82 0.69
CA THR A 43 -6.70 4.96 0.74
C THR A 43 -5.46 4.62 -0.06
N ILE A 44 -5.09 5.49 -1.00
CA ILE A 44 -3.93 5.30 -1.88
C ILE A 44 -3.01 6.50 -1.70
N GLY A 45 -1.76 6.24 -1.33
CA GLY A 45 -0.69 7.22 -1.37
C GLY A 45 0.28 6.86 -2.50
N LEU A 46 0.51 7.79 -3.42
CA LEU A 46 1.43 7.60 -4.54
C LEU A 46 2.63 8.54 -4.41
N ASN A 47 3.82 8.06 -4.77
CA ASN A 47 5.07 8.82 -4.70
C ASN A 47 5.34 9.46 -3.32
N LEU A 48 4.93 8.78 -2.25
CA LEU A 48 5.18 9.21 -0.89
C LEU A 48 6.69 9.21 -0.61
N PRO A 49 7.22 10.20 0.12
CA PRO A 49 8.61 10.18 0.54
C PRO A 49 8.89 8.95 1.41
N SER A 50 9.99 8.25 1.12
CA SER A 50 10.47 7.10 1.88
C SER A 50 11.93 7.31 2.24
N GLY A 51 12.29 7.15 3.51
CA GLY A 51 13.69 7.22 3.95
C GLY A 51 14.56 6.11 3.37
N GLU A 52 13.96 4.95 3.09
CA GLU A 52 14.67 3.75 2.63
C GLU A 52 14.67 3.63 1.10
N MET A 53 13.56 3.99 0.44
CA MET A 53 13.37 3.81 -1.01
C MET A 53 13.42 5.13 -1.81
N GLY A 54 13.59 6.27 -1.14
CA GLY A 54 13.43 7.61 -1.72
C GLY A 54 11.95 7.96 -1.95
N ARG A 55 11.24 7.15 -2.74
CA ARG A 55 9.79 7.26 -2.95
C ARG A 55 9.12 5.88 -2.90
N LYS A 56 7.91 5.83 -2.36
CA LYS A 56 7.08 4.62 -2.30
C LYS A 56 5.61 4.91 -2.55
N ASP A 57 4.88 3.86 -2.91
CA ASP A 57 3.43 3.86 -2.90
C ASP A 57 2.91 3.10 -1.66
N LEU A 58 1.67 3.39 -1.26
CA LEU A 58 0.99 2.80 -0.12
C LEU A 58 -0.49 2.57 -0.48
N ILE A 59 -1.01 1.39 -0.16
CA ILE A 59 -2.42 1.07 -0.34
C ILE A 59 -2.99 0.57 1.00
N LYS A 60 -4.14 1.11 1.40
CA LYS A 60 -4.91 0.66 2.56
C LYS A 60 -6.32 0.32 2.10
N ILE A 61 -6.83 -0.83 2.52
CA ILE A 61 -8.19 -1.27 2.19
C ILE A 61 -8.85 -1.72 3.49
N GLU A 62 -9.98 -1.09 3.83
CA GLU A 62 -10.72 -1.48 5.02
C GLU A 62 -11.48 -2.79 4.83
N ASN A 63 -11.56 -3.58 5.90
CA ASN A 63 -12.28 -4.86 5.98
C ASN A 63 -11.95 -5.91 4.91
N THR A 64 -10.97 -5.67 4.06
CA THR A 64 -10.49 -6.62 3.04
C THR A 64 -9.18 -7.23 3.50
N PHE A 65 -9.07 -8.55 3.36
CA PHE A 65 -7.88 -9.33 3.69
C PHE A 65 -7.39 -10.03 2.44
N LEU A 66 -6.09 -9.93 2.18
CA LEU A 66 -5.46 -10.63 1.07
C LEU A 66 -5.27 -12.11 1.41
N THR A 67 -5.44 -12.97 0.41
CA THR A 67 -5.11 -14.39 0.53
C THR A 67 -3.60 -14.59 0.50
N ASP A 68 -3.10 -15.72 1.02
CA ASP A 68 -1.67 -16.06 0.98
C ASP A 68 -1.12 -16.05 -0.45
N GLU A 69 -1.92 -16.45 -1.43
CA GLU A 69 -1.55 -16.40 -2.84
C GLU A 69 -1.39 -14.97 -3.35
N GLN A 70 -2.32 -14.06 -3.01
CA GLN A 70 -2.19 -12.64 -3.34
C GLN A 70 -0.96 -12.01 -2.65
N VAL A 71 -0.68 -12.39 -1.41
CA VAL A 71 0.50 -11.94 -0.65
C VAL A 71 1.80 -12.43 -1.31
N ASN A 72 1.83 -13.68 -1.78
CA ASN A 72 2.97 -14.23 -2.51
C ASN A 72 3.17 -13.51 -3.85
N GLN A 73 2.10 -13.28 -4.61
CA GLN A 73 2.16 -12.52 -5.86
C GLN A 73 2.63 -11.08 -5.62
N LEU A 74 2.12 -10.41 -4.59
CA LEU A 74 2.57 -9.06 -4.20
C LEU A 74 4.06 -9.01 -3.91
N SER A 75 4.61 -10.06 -3.31
CA SER A 75 6.05 -10.12 -2.98
C SER A 75 6.93 -10.17 -4.24
N LEU A 76 6.39 -10.58 -5.40
CA LEU A 76 7.09 -10.51 -6.69
C LEU A 76 7.15 -9.07 -7.23
N TYR A 77 6.11 -8.27 -6.97
CA TYR A 77 6.01 -6.89 -7.46
C TYR A 77 6.58 -5.85 -6.48
N ALA A 78 6.61 -6.17 -5.19
CA ALA A 78 7.20 -5.39 -4.11
C ALA A 78 8.16 -6.29 -3.31
N PRO A 79 9.35 -6.62 -3.86
CA PRO A 79 10.28 -7.55 -3.22
C PRO A 79 10.99 -6.98 -2.00
N GLN A 80 10.91 -5.66 -1.78
CA GLN A 80 11.52 -5.02 -0.61
C GLN A 80 10.59 -5.12 0.60
N ARG A 81 10.60 -6.30 1.23
CA ARG A 81 10.24 -6.42 2.64
C ARG A 81 11.49 -6.27 3.49
N ARG A 82 11.80 -5.05 3.89
CA ARG A 82 12.42 -4.74 5.17
C ARG A 82 11.97 -3.37 5.60
#